data_AF-A0A3P8WFK5-F1
#
_entry.id   AF-A0A3P8WFK5-F1
#
_cell.length_a   1.000
_cell.length_b   1.000
_cell.length_c   1.000
_cell.angle_alpha   90.00
_cell.angle_beta   90.00
_cell.angle_gamma   90.00
#
_symmetry.space_group_name_H-M   'P 1'
#
loop_
_entity.id
_entity.type
_entity.pdbx_description
1 polymer ?
#
loop_
_entity_poly.entity_id
_entity_poly.type
_entity_poly.pdbx_seq_one_letter_code
_entity_poly.pdbx_strand_id
1 'polypeptide(L)'
;MNIENFSIEYDAINSRNTFTNGDTITGRIILQVSTETKIQSLIFVRKGKAWVVWHEYYGQHQHRVYWANDKYYDVKQPILRETSQDGNVLT
;
A
#
# COMPACT_ATOMS: atom_id res chain seq x y z
N MET A 1 16.63 4.07 -17.79
CA MET A 1 15.62 4.48 -16.78
C MET A 1 16.36 5.23 -15.70
N ASN A 2 16.25 6.55 -15.68
CA ASN A 2 16.85 7.38 -14.66
C ASN A 2 15.73 8.08 -13.88
N ILE A 3 15.34 7.50 -12.74
CA ILE A 3 14.33 8.06 -11.84
C ILE A 3 15.01 9.07 -10.94
N GLU A 4 14.51 10.30 -10.96
CA GLU A 4 14.94 11.38 -10.07
C GLU A 4 14.13 11.38 -8.76
N ASN A 5 12.84 11.07 -8.85
CA ASN A 5 11.94 10.96 -7.69
C ASN A 5 10.87 9.92 -7.94
N PHE A 6 10.59 9.08 -6.95
CA PHE A 6 9.42 8.23 -6.94
C PHE A 6 8.82 8.19 -5.53
N SER A 7 7.68 8.86 -5.37
CA SER A 7 7.06 9.08 -4.07
C SER A 7 5.54 8.95 -4.13
N ILE A 8 4.96 8.73 -2.96
CA ILE A 8 3.52 8.70 -2.75
C ILE A 8 3.22 9.74 -1.69
N GLU A 9 2.30 10.63 -2.01
CA GLU A 9 1.79 11.66 -1.11
C GLU A 9 0.31 11.40 -0.86
N TYR A 10 -0.17 11.80 0.31
CA TYR A 10 -1.58 11.71 0.66
C TYR A 10 -2.02 12.98 1.40
N ASP A 11 -3.30 13.28 1.27
CA ASP A 11 -3.91 14.46 1.88
C ASP A 11 -4.39 14.12 3.29
N ALA A 12 -4.02 14.95 4.26
CA ALA A 12 -4.54 14.83 5.62
C ALA A 12 -6.03 15.18 5.63
N ILE A 13 -6.86 14.29 6.18
CA ILE A 13 -8.32 14.48 6.23
C ILE A 13 -8.80 15.17 7.51
N ASN A 14 -7.92 15.32 8.50
CA ASN A 14 -8.20 16.00 9.77
C ASN A 14 -6.89 16.50 10.40
N SER A 15 -7.00 17.30 11.46
CA SER A 15 -5.85 17.90 12.17
C SER A 15 -4.90 16.88 12.81
N ARG A 16 -5.35 15.64 13.03
CA ARG A 16 -4.54 14.54 13.58
C ARG A 16 -3.94 13.64 12.52
N ASN A 17 -4.26 13.88 11.24
CA ASN A 17 -3.85 13.06 10.12
C ASN A 17 -4.05 11.56 10.36
N THR A 18 -5.19 11.20 10.95
CA THR A 18 -5.55 9.81 11.30
C THR A 18 -6.75 9.36 10.48
N PHE A 19 -6.74 8.12 9.99
CA PHE A 19 -7.80 7.53 9.20
C PHE A 19 -8.49 6.40 9.97
N THR A 20 -9.81 6.29 9.81
CA THR A 20 -10.64 5.23 10.38
C THR A 20 -11.45 4.51 9.29
N ASN A 21 -12.24 3.52 9.69
CA ASN A 21 -13.11 2.79 8.78
C ASN A 21 -14.14 3.73 8.14
N GLY A 22 -14.25 3.68 6.81
CA GLY A 22 -15.14 4.55 6.02
C GLY A 22 -14.45 5.79 5.46
N ASP A 23 -13.27 6.17 5.97
CA ASP A 23 -12.53 7.30 5.43
C ASP A 23 -11.99 7.02 4.03
N THR A 24 -11.94 8.06 3.20
CA THR A 24 -11.31 8.01 1.88
C THR A 24 -9.90 8.60 1.96
N ILE A 25 -8.90 7.79 1.60
CA ILE A 25 -7.52 8.25 1.43
C ILE A 25 -7.37 8.81 0.01
N THR A 26 -7.14 10.12 -0.08
CA THR A 26 -6.83 10.83 -1.33
C THR A 26 -5.35 11.17 -1.36
N GLY A 27 -4.75 11.18 -2.55
CA GLY A 27 -3.32 11.39 -2.70
C GLY A 27 -2.84 11.29 -4.13
N ARG A 28 -1.52 11.33 -4.30
CA ARG A 28 -0.86 11.33 -5.61
C ARG A 28 0.38 10.45 -5.59
N ILE A 29 0.68 9.86 -6.75
CA ILE A 29 1.92 9.14 -6.99
C ILE A 29 2.75 10.03 -7.92
N ILE A 30 3.95 10.39 -7.49
CA ILE A 30 4.84 11.30 -8.21
C ILE A 30 6.01 10.47 -8.73
N LEU A 31 6.20 10.48 -10.05
CA LEU A 31 7.33 9.86 -10.72
C LEU A 31 8.01 10.90 -11.61
N GLN A 32 9.25 11.24 -11.27
CA GLN A 32 10.10 12.16 -12.02
C GLN A 32 11.24 11.39 -12.68
N VAL A 33 11.45 11.63 -13.97
CA VAL A 33 12.48 10.96 -14.77
C VAL A 33 13.27 11.98 -15.57
N SER A 34 14.58 11.75 -15.72
CA SER A 34 15.48 12.69 -16.42
C SER A 34 15.58 12.41 -17.93
N THR A 35 15.10 11.25 -18.37
CA THR A 35 15.09 10.82 -19.78
C THR A 35 13.79 10.10 -20.08
N GLU A 36 13.42 10.08 -21.36
CA GLU A 36 12.30 9.26 -21.83
C GLU A 36 12.40 7.84 -21.29
N THR A 37 11.33 7.38 -20.64
CA THR A 37 11.28 6.11 -19.93
C THR A 37 9.97 5.42 -20.24
N LYS A 38 10.06 4.24 -20.84
CA LYS A 38 8.92 3.38 -21.09
C LYS A 38 8.51 2.68 -19.80
N ILE A 39 7.24 2.85 -19.40
CA ILE A 39 6.68 2.22 -18.20
C ILE A 39 5.68 1.17 -18.63
N GLN A 40 5.99 -0.10 -18.37
CA GLN A 40 5.09 -1.22 -18.69
C GLN A 40 3.89 -1.26 -17.76
N SER A 41 4.11 -1.04 -16.46
CA SER A 41 3.02 -0.96 -15.49
C SER A 41 3.41 -0.17 -14.26
N LEU A 42 2.43 0.50 -13.67
CA LEU A 42 2.49 1.11 -12.36
C LEU A 42 1.27 0.62 -11.58
N ILE A 43 1.50 -0.06 -10.45
CA ILE A 43 0.45 -0.65 -9.64
C ILE A 43 0.60 -0.11 -8.22
N PHE A 44 -0.45 0.49 -7.70
CA PHE A 44 -0.53 0.92 -6.32
C PHE A 44 -1.09 -0.21 -5.45
N VAL A 45 -0.40 -0.56 -4.37
CA VAL A 45 -0.81 -1.63 -3.46
C VAL A 45 -1.02 -1.06 -2.06
N ARG A 46 -2.22 -1.23 -1.53
CA ARG A 46 -2.60 -0.79 -0.18
C ARG A 46 -2.77 -2.00 0.71
N LYS A 47 -2.05 -2.03 1.84
CA LYS A 47 -2.11 -3.12 2.83
C LYS A 47 -2.38 -2.57 4.22
N GLY A 48 -3.26 -3.22 4.95
CA GLY A 48 -3.52 -2.98 6.37
C GLY A 48 -3.44 -4.29 7.12
N LYS A 49 -2.59 -4.36 8.14
CA LYS A 49 -2.39 -5.57 8.95
C LYS A 49 -2.19 -5.22 10.41
N ALA A 50 -2.72 -6.04 11.31
CA ALA A 50 -2.34 -6.06 12.70
C ALA A 50 -1.34 -7.19 12.93
N TRP A 51 -0.31 -6.91 13.72
CA TRP A 51 0.55 -7.92 14.30
C TRP A 51 0.48 -7.78 15.80
N VAL A 52 0.02 -8.81 16.48
CA VAL A 52 -0.13 -8.83 17.93
C VAL A 52 0.81 -9.85 18.53
N VAL A 53 1.34 -9.50 19.69
CA VAL A 53 2.20 -10.36 20.52
C VAL A 53 1.65 -10.30 21.93
N TRP A 54 1.49 -11.45 22.57
CA TRP A 54 1.14 -11.49 23.98
C TRP A 54 1.96 -12.54 24.72
N HIS A 55 2.14 -12.27 26.01
CA HIS A 55 2.97 -13.04 26.91
C HIS A 55 2.06 -13.62 27.99
N GLU A 56 2.14 -14.93 28.20
CA GLU A 56 1.42 -15.62 29.26
C GLU A 56 2.42 -16.17 30.27
N TYR A 57 2.20 -15.84 31.55
CA TYR A 57 3.03 -16.29 32.66
C TYR A 57 2.22 -17.24 33.54
N TYR A 58 2.74 -18.44 33.73
CA TYR A 58 2.14 -19.50 34.54
C TYR A 58 3.10 -19.83 35.69
N GLY A 59 2.96 -19.12 36.81
CA GLY A 59 3.88 -19.21 37.94
C GLY A 59 5.29 -18.70 37.61
N GLN A 60 6.29 -19.16 38.34
CA GLN A 60 7.68 -18.65 38.29
C GLN A 60 8.50 -19.16 37.10
N HIS A 61 8.12 -20.31 36.50
CA HIS A 61 8.99 -21.05 35.58
C HIS A 61 8.44 -21.22 34.17
N GLN A 62 7.17 -20.87 33.93
CA GLN A 62 6.56 -21.07 32.62
C GLN A 62 6.13 -19.74 32.04
N HIS A 63 6.88 -19.31 31.03
CA HIS A 63 6.59 -18.14 30.21
C HIS A 63 6.35 -18.60 28.77
N ARG A 64 5.24 -18.17 28.19
CA ARG A 64 4.91 -18.45 26.79
C ARG A 64 4.73 -17.13 26.06
N VAL A 65 5.22 -17.09 24.83
CA VAL A 65 5.03 -15.97 23.91
C VAL A 65 4.20 -16.47 22.74
N TYR A 66 3.18 -15.70 22.40
CA TYR A 66 2.27 -15.99 21.31
C TYR A 66 2.26 -14.82 20.35
N TRP A 67 2.00 -15.14 19.07
CA TRP A 67 1.89 -14.16 18.00
C TRP A 67 0.63 -14.46 17.20
N ALA A 68 -0.06 -13.40 16.76
CA ALA A 68 -1.09 -13.52 15.75
C ALA A 68 -0.97 -12.38 14.74
N ASN A 69 -1.32 -12.65 13.50
CA ASN A 69 -1.39 -11.65 12.43
C ASN A 69 -2.81 -11.63 11.89
N ASP A 70 -3.36 -10.43 11.72
CA ASP A 70 -4.65 -10.25 11.07
C ASP A 70 -4.54 -9.28 9.90
N LYS A 71 -5.16 -9.62 8.78
CA LYS A 71 -5.10 -8.84 7.54
C LYS A 71 -6.43 -8.14 7.32
N TYR A 72 -6.46 -6.83 7.51
CA TYR A 72 -7.65 -6.01 7.24
C TYR A 72 -7.90 -5.86 5.74
N TYR A 73 -6.87 -5.53 4.95
CA TYR A 73 -7.01 -5.39 3.51
C TYR A 73 -5.67 -5.59 2.77
N ASP A 74 -5.76 -6.03 1.51
CA ASP A 74 -4.67 -6.09 0.55
C ASP A 74 -5.28 -5.83 -0.84
N VAL A 75 -5.25 -4.56 -1.25
CA VAL A 75 -5.92 -4.07 -2.46
C VAL A 75 -4.86 -3.62 -3.46
N LYS A 76 -4.95 -4.13 -4.69
CA LYS A 76 -4.10 -3.73 -5.81
C LYS A 76 -4.89 -2.90 -6.79
N GLN A 77 -4.39 -1.72 -7.12
CA GLN A 77 -4.99 -0.79 -8.08
C GLN A 77 -3.99 -0.51 -9.20
N PRO A 78 -4.27 -0.92 -10.44
CA PRO A 78 -3.49 -0.49 -11.59
C PRO A 78 -3.62 1.02 -11.78
N ILE A 79 -2.50 1.72 -11.90
CA ILE A 79 -2.42 3.17 -12.14
C ILE A 79 -2.05 3.43 -13.58
N LEU A 80 -1.05 2.72 -14.09
CA LEU A 80 -0.66 2.72 -15.50
C LEU A 80 -0.47 1.27 -15.92
N ARG A 81 -0.88 0.94 -17.14
CA ARG A 81 -0.53 -0.29 -17.82
C ARG A 81 -0.30 0.06 -19.28
N GLU A 82 0.79 -0.42 -19.84
CA GLU A 82 0.98 -0.40 -21.29
C GLU A 82 -0.18 -1.18 -21.91
N THR A 83 -1.02 -0.49 -22.67
CA THR A 83 -2.01 -1.14 -23.51
C THR A 83 -1.25 -1.88 -24.60
N SER A 84 -1.35 -3.20 -24.63
CA SER A 84 -0.99 -3.97 -25.82
C SER A 84 -1.66 -3.29 -27.02
N GLN A 85 -0.91 -2.97 -28.07
CA GLN A 85 -1.48 -2.63 -29.37
C GLN A 85 -2.13 -3.88 -29.98
N ASP A 86 -3.17 -4.41 -29.35
CA ASP A 86 -4.12 -5.31 -29.97
C ASP A 86 -5.45 -4.61 -29.89
N GLY A 87 -5.75 -3.90 -30.99
CA GLY A 87 -6.99 -3.18 -31.19
C GLY A 87 -8.16 -4.14 -31.19
N ASN A 88 -8.75 -4.37 -30.03
CA ASN A 88 -10.14 -4.77 -29.95
C ASN A 88 -10.83 -3.98 -28.83
N VAL A 89 -11.33 -2.81 -29.23
CA VAL A 89 -12.44 -2.15 -28.52
C VAL A 89 -13.61 -3.12 -28.61
N LEU A 90 -14.01 -3.70 -27.48
CA LEU A 90 -15.32 -4.30 -27.35
C LEU A 90 -16.05 -3.53 -26.25
N THR A 91 -17.01 -2.74 -26.75
CA THR A 91 -18.18 -2.08 -26.13
C THR A 91 -18.40 -2.24 -24.63
#